data_AF-A0AAD5EMY4-F1
#
_entry.id   AF-A0AAD5EMY4-F1
#
_cell.length_a   1.000
_cell.length_b   1.000
_cell.length_c   1.000
_cell.angle_alpha   90.00
_cell.angle_beta   90.00
_cell.angle_gamma   90.00
#
_symmetry.space_group_name_H-M   'P 1'
#
loop_
_entity.id
_entity.type
_entity.pdbx_description
1 polymer ?
#
loop_
_entity_poly.entity_id
_entity_poly.type
_entity_poly.pdbx_seq_one_letter_code
_entity_poly.pdbx_strand_id
1 'polypeptide(L)'
;MPEGARTIPGRPEHGGNCDINALPRGSMTFLPVHIDGAKFSIGDLHFSQGDGEISFCGAIEMAGVVTIRFNLIKKGMKRLALESPMFLPGEVAAQYGPSRYLTFEGFSVDEDGTQHFLDATVAYRQVCLRAIKYLKRLGYSGEQAYLLL
;
A
#
# COMPACT_ATOMS: atom_id res chain seq x y z
N MET A 1 -7.72 -19.93 22.81
CA MET A 1 -7.47 -18.77 21.93
C MET A 1 -7.53 -19.26 20.49
N PRO A 2 -8.08 -18.52 19.52
CA PRO A 2 -8.04 -18.96 18.13
C PRO A 2 -6.58 -19.01 17.66
N GLU A 3 -6.14 -20.15 17.14
CA GLU A 3 -4.77 -20.36 16.63
C GLU A 3 -4.55 -19.70 15.24
N GLY A 4 -5.62 -19.19 14.62
CA GLY A 4 -5.59 -18.55 13.31
C GLY A 4 -5.15 -17.08 13.38
N ALA A 5 -4.07 -16.75 12.67
CA ALA A 5 -3.62 -15.38 12.53
C ALA A 5 -4.63 -14.55 11.69
N ARG A 6 -4.89 -13.30 12.10
CA ARG A 6 -5.74 -12.37 11.34
C ARG A 6 -5.04 -11.92 10.04
N THR A 7 -5.82 -11.57 9.02
CA THR A 7 -5.30 -11.11 7.72
C THR A 7 -5.04 -9.61 7.66
N ILE A 8 -5.47 -8.84 8.67
CA ILE A 8 -5.39 -7.36 8.67
C ILE A 8 -3.94 -6.85 8.43
N PRO A 9 -2.92 -7.26 9.20
CA PRO A 9 -1.57 -6.84 8.88
C PRO A 9 -0.95 -7.77 7.83
N GLY A 10 -0.40 -7.19 6.76
CA GLY A 10 0.66 -7.83 6.00
C GLY A 10 1.83 -8.19 6.91
N ARG A 11 2.55 -9.27 6.55
CA ARG A 11 3.68 -9.76 7.32
C ARG A 11 4.94 -9.82 6.46
N PRO A 12 6.10 -9.42 7.00
CA PRO A 12 7.34 -9.39 6.23
C PRO A 12 7.73 -10.77 5.74
N GLU A 13 7.33 -11.86 6.40
CA GLU A 13 7.73 -13.20 6.02
C GLU A 13 6.96 -13.74 4.81
N HIS A 14 5.72 -13.30 4.56
CA HIS A 14 4.86 -13.96 3.57
C HIS A 14 3.91 -13.02 2.79
N GLY A 15 3.97 -11.71 3.03
CA GLY A 15 3.03 -10.74 2.47
C GLY A 15 1.69 -10.76 3.18
N GLY A 16 0.59 -10.62 2.45
CA GLY A 16 -0.76 -10.44 3.01
C GLY A 16 -1.32 -9.09 2.58
N ASN A 17 -2.01 -8.39 3.49
CA ASN A 17 -2.43 -6.99 3.30
C ASN A 17 -1.21 -6.07 3.30
N CYS A 18 -0.59 -5.93 2.13
CA CYS A 18 0.52 -5.00 1.92
C CYS A 18 0.03 -3.64 1.40
N ASP A 19 -1.11 -3.61 0.71
CA ASP A 19 -1.83 -2.41 0.28
C ASP A 19 -0.94 -1.43 -0.51
N ILE A 20 -0.20 -2.00 -1.48
CA ILE A 20 0.73 -1.30 -2.35
C ILE A 20 0.03 -1.00 -3.68
N ASN A 21 -0.38 0.26 -3.89
CA ASN A 21 -1.04 0.72 -5.11
C ASN A 21 -0.18 0.58 -6.39
N ALA A 22 1.14 0.48 -6.24
CA ALA A 22 2.11 0.26 -7.31
C ALA A 22 2.12 -1.18 -7.85
N LEU A 23 1.18 -2.04 -7.42
CA LEU A 23 1.01 -3.41 -7.88
C LEU A 23 -0.24 -3.64 -8.74
N PRO A 24 -0.48 -2.84 -9.80
CA PRO A 24 -1.62 -3.04 -10.68
C PRO A 24 -1.45 -4.30 -11.55
N ARG A 25 -2.44 -4.55 -12.40
CA ARG A 25 -2.35 -5.55 -13.48
C ARG A 25 -1.04 -5.42 -14.26
N GLY A 26 -0.35 -6.54 -14.46
CA GLY A 26 0.93 -6.60 -15.16
C GLY A 26 2.14 -6.67 -14.23
N SER A 27 1.94 -6.41 -12.94
CA SER A 27 2.97 -6.59 -11.91
C SER A 27 3.32 -8.05 -11.68
N MET A 28 4.52 -8.28 -11.15
CA MET A 28 5.02 -9.59 -10.76
C MET A 28 5.44 -9.56 -9.30
N THR A 29 4.98 -10.53 -8.52
CA THR A 29 5.32 -10.67 -7.10
C THR A 29 6.11 -11.96 -6.89
N PHE A 30 7.24 -11.85 -6.19
CA PHE A 30 8.04 -12.98 -5.73
C PHE A 30 7.71 -13.25 -4.27
N LEU A 31 7.11 -14.41 -3.99
CA LEU A 31 6.72 -14.81 -2.64
C LEU A 31 7.61 -15.94 -2.13
N PRO A 32 8.09 -15.87 -0.87
CA PRO A 32 8.76 -17.00 -0.22
C PRO A 32 7.76 -18.14 0.01
N VAL A 33 8.23 -19.38 -0.16
CA VAL A 33 7.41 -20.59 0.02
C VAL A 33 7.83 -21.29 1.30
N HIS A 34 6.98 -21.23 2.31
CA HIS A 34 7.25 -21.78 3.65
C HIS A 34 6.71 -23.19 3.86
N ILE A 35 5.73 -23.60 3.06
CA ILE A 35 5.05 -24.90 3.19
C ILE A 35 4.81 -25.57 1.84
N ASP A 36 4.61 -26.88 1.87
CA ASP A 36 4.35 -27.68 0.68
C ASP A 36 3.10 -27.22 -0.07
N GLY A 37 3.27 -27.06 -1.38
CA GLY A 37 2.22 -26.56 -2.27
C GLY A 37 1.95 -25.06 -2.19
N ALA A 38 2.73 -24.29 -1.41
CA ALA A 38 2.68 -22.84 -1.22
C ALA A 38 1.39 -22.25 -0.65
N LYS A 39 0.21 -22.86 -0.91
CA LYS A 39 -1.11 -22.46 -0.42
C LYS A 39 -1.43 -20.98 -0.66
N PHE A 40 -1.20 -20.55 -1.90
CA PHE A 40 -1.48 -19.17 -2.32
C PHE A 40 -2.97 -18.82 -2.19
N SER A 41 -3.23 -17.63 -1.66
CA SER A 41 -4.55 -17.00 -1.58
C SER A 41 -4.43 -15.54 -2.02
N ILE A 42 -5.50 -14.99 -2.58
CA ILE A 42 -5.60 -13.57 -2.97
C ILE A 42 -7.01 -13.07 -2.72
N GLY A 43 -7.14 -11.80 -2.35
CA GLY A 43 -8.38 -11.07 -2.12
C GLY A 43 -8.08 -9.57 -2.10
N ASP A 44 -8.98 -8.79 -1.49
CA ASP A 44 -8.78 -7.35 -1.23
C ASP A 44 -8.47 -6.55 -2.52
N LEU A 45 -9.41 -6.61 -3.47
CA LEU A 45 -9.21 -5.95 -4.75
C LEU A 45 -9.59 -4.48 -4.66
N HIS A 46 -8.61 -3.64 -4.92
CA HIS A 46 -8.79 -2.19 -4.98
C HIS A 46 -8.89 -1.72 -6.43
N PHE A 47 -9.92 -0.95 -6.75
CA PHE A 47 -10.01 -0.25 -8.03
C PHE A 47 -9.00 0.91 -8.09
N SER A 48 -8.81 1.61 -6.98
CA SER A 48 -7.81 2.67 -6.80
C SER A 48 -7.51 2.85 -5.32
N GLN A 49 -6.28 3.26 -4.98
CA GLN A 49 -5.86 3.55 -3.61
C GLN A 49 -4.75 4.61 -3.62
N GLY A 50 -4.77 5.52 -2.65
CA GLY A 50 -3.64 6.39 -2.34
C GLY A 50 -2.53 5.68 -1.57
N ASP A 51 -1.37 6.32 -1.45
CA ASP A 51 -0.28 5.76 -0.64
C ASP A 51 -0.66 5.74 0.84
N GLY A 52 -0.40 4.61 1.50
CA GLY A 52 -0.62 4.42 2.93
C GLY A 52 -2.08 4.19 3.36
N GLU A 53 -3.04 4.21 2.43
CA GLU A 53 -4.45 3.91 2.69
C GLU A 53 -4.98 4.59 3.96
N ILE A 54 -4.76 5.91 4.06
CA ILE A 54 -4.89 6.63 5.33
C ILE A 54 -6.31 6.60 5.93
N SER A 55 -7.32 6.25 5.15
CA SER A 55 -8.72 6.10 5.54
C SER A 55 -9.06 4.74 6.17
N PHE A 56 -8.14 3.76 6.11
CA PHE A 56 -8.21 2.39 6.65
C PHE A 56 -9.35 1.51 6.13
N CYS A 57 -10.60 1.97 6.15
CA CYS A 57 -11.65 1.43 5.29
C CYS A 57 -11.56 2.18 3.95
N GLY A 58 -10.35 2.17 3.39
CA GLY A 58 -9.91 3.01 2.31
C GLY A 58 -9.82 2.21 1.02
N ALA A 59 -9.13 2.80 0.04
CA ALA A 59 -9.24 2.40 -1.35
C ALA A 59 -10.68 2.49 -1.90
N ILE A 60 -10.82 2.15 -3.18
CA ILE A 60 -12.11 1.85 -3.79
C ILE A 60 -12.23 0.33 -3.81
N GLU A 61 -12.76 -0.21 -2.72
CA GLU A 61 -12.96 -1.64 -2.51
C GLU A 61 -13.94 -2.24 -3.52
N MET A 62 -13.58 -3.38 -4.10
CA MET A 62 -14.43 -4.05 -5.08
C MET A 62 -14.32 -5.58 -5.09
N ALA A 63 -15.40 -6.22 -5.52
CA ALA A 63 -15.34 -7.61 -5.97
C ALA A 63 -14.76 -7.67 -7.39
N GLY A 64 -14.08 -8.77 -7.73
CA GLY A 64 -13.51 -8.94 -9.05
C GLY A 64 -12.91 -10.32 -9.29
N VAL A 65 -12.29 -10.48 -10.45
CA VAL A 65 -11.64 -11.73 -10.88
C VAL A 65 -10.21 -11.41 -11.30
N VAL A 66 -9.25 -12.15 -10.75
CA VAL A 66 -7.84 -12.01 -11.09
C VAL A 66 -7.39 -13.25 -11.88
N THR A 67 -6.72 -13.03 -13.01
CA THR A 67 -6.02 -14.09 -13.75
C THR A 67 -4.53 -13.99 -13.44
N ILE A 68 -3.94 -15.07 -12.91
CA ILE A 68 -2.55 -15.12 -12.45
C ILE A 68 -1.81 -16.24 -13.16
N ARG A 69 -0.52 -16.03 -13.45
CA ARG A 69 0.41 -17.08 -13.88
C ARG A 69 1.39 -17.37 -12.75
N PHE A 70 1.57 -18.65 -12.43
CA PHE A 70 2.56 -19.08 -11.45
C PHE A 70 3.78 -19.69 -12.13
N ASN A 71 4.96 -19.27 -11.68
CA ASN A 71 6.25 -19.90 -11.99
C ASN A 71 6.95 -20.26 -10.68
N LEU A 72 7.70 -21.36 -10.65
CA LEU A 72 8.44 -21.79 -9.46
C LEU A 72 9.95 -21.65 -9.67
N ILE A 73 10.58 -20.82 -8.85
CA ILE A 73 12.04 -20.72 -8.79
C ILE A 73 12.54 -21.71 -7.73
N LYS A 74 13.09 -22.85 -8.17
CA LYS A 74 13.68 -23.83 -7.24
C LYS A 74 14.84 -23.20 -6.47
N LYS A 75 14.82 -23.37 -5.15
CA LYS A 75 15.74 -22.71 -4.20
C LYS A 75 15.70 -21.17 -4.31
N GLY A 76 14.55 -20.60 -4.69
CA GLY A 76 14.36 -19.17 -4.94
C GLY A 76 14.73 -18.29 -3.75
N MET A 77 14.30 -18.66 -2.53
CA MET A 77 14.63 -17.90 -1.31
C MET A 77 16.15 -17.72 -1.13
N LYS A 78 16.94 -18.77 -1.34
CA LYS A 78 18.41 -18.68 -1.28
C LYS A 78 19.00 -17.92 -2.46
N ARG A 79 18.51 -18.18 -3.69
CA ARG A 79 19.07 -17.61 -4.92
C ARG A 79 18.83 -16.10 -5.05
N LEU A 80 17.73 -15.62 -4.50
CA LEU A 80 17.31 -14.22 -4.56
C LEU A 80 17.52 -13.49 -3.22
N ALA A 81 18.03 -14.17 -2.18
CA ALA A 81 18.02 -13.67 -0.81
C ALA A 81 16.63 -13.14 -0.38
N LEU A 82 15.59 -13.89 -0.74
CA LEU A 82 14.18 -13.50 -0.55
C LEU A 82 13.74 -13.82 0.89
N GLU A 83 13.98 -12.87 1.80
CA GLU A 83 13.48 -12.90 3.17
C GLU A 83 12.04 -12.36 3.29
N SER A 84 11.70 -11.40 2.42
CA SER A 84 10.39 -10.78 2.31
C SER A 84 9.92 -10.74 0.86
N PRO A 85 8.60 -10.60 0.60
CA PRO A 85 8.10 -10.42 -0.76
C PRO A 85 8.84 -9.33 -1.52
N MET A 86 9.16 -9.61 -2.77
CA MET A 86 9.65 -8.61 -3.71
C MET A 86 8.59 -8.35 -4.76
N PHE A 87 8.46 -7.09 -5.14
CA PHE A 87 7.45 -6.68 -6.10
C PHE A 87 8.10 -5.96 -7.27
N LEU A 88 7.69 -6.34 -8.48
CA LEU A 88 8.08 -5.70 -9.72
C LEU A 88 6.82 -5.11 -10.36
N PRO A 89 6.70 -3.78 -10.45
CA PRO A 89 5.57 -3.13 -11.12
C PRO A 89 5.46 -3.56 -12.59
N GLY A 90 4.24 -3.53 -13.12
CA GLY A 90 4.00 -3.75 -14.54
C GLY A 90 4.67 -2.69 -15.43
N GLU A 91 4.81 -3.01 -16.72
CA GLU A 91 5.47 -2.13 -17.71
C GLU A 91 4.75 -0.79 -17.92
N VAL A 92 3.47 -0.72 -17.57
CA VAL A 92 2.66 0.50 -17.65
C VAL A 92 2.39 0.99 -16.24
N ALA A 93 2.97 2.14 -15.88
CA ALA A 93 2.69 2.79 -14.62
C ALA A 93 1.20 3.13 -14.51
N ALA A 94 0.61 2.92 -13.33
CA ALA A 94 -0.76 3.33 -13.04
C ALA A 94 -0.84 4.87 -12.90
N GLN A 95 -0.71 5.59 -14.01
CA GLN A 95 -0.87 7.04 -14.07
C GLN A 95 -2.27 7.37 -14.56
N TYR A 96 -3.11 7.88 -13.67
CA TYR A 96 -4.50 8.26 -13.98
C TYR A 96 -4.65 9.76 -14.27
N GLY A 97 -3.56 10.50 -14.47
CA GLY A 97 -3.58 11.95 -14.70
C GLY A 97 -2.35 12.50 -15.42
N PRO A 98 -2.35 13.80 -15.77
CA PRO A 98 -1.18 14.45 -16.36
C PRO A 98 -0.01 14.39 -15.37
N SER A 99 1.21 14.26 -15.88
CA SER A 99 2.47 14.05 -15.15
C SER A 99 2.92 15.19 -14.20
N ARG A 100 1.99 16.04 -13.74
CA ARG A 100 2.27 17.18 -12.86
C ARG A 100 1.62 16.96 -11.50
N TYR A 101 2.45 16.91 -10.46
CA TYR A 101 2.02 16.80 -9.07
C TYR A 101 2.14 18.15 -8.37
N LEU A 102 1.14 18.47 -7.55
CA LEU A 102 1.29 19.47 -6.49
C LEU A 102 1.74 18.72 -5.22
N THR A 103 2.94 19.00 -4.75
CA THR A 103 3.56 18.26 -3.64
C THR A 103 3.46 19.06 -2.33
N PHE A 104 3.16 18.35 -1.25
CA PHE A 104 3.16 18.88 0.12
C PHE A 104 4.24 18.20 0.94
N GLU A 105 4.81 18.93 1.90
CA GLU A 105 5.89 18.43 2.77
C GLU A 105 5.42 18.17 4.20
N GLY A 106 6.14 17.28 4.87
CA GLY A 106 5.89 16.77 6.22
C GLY A 106 7.17 16.77 7.03
N PHE A 107 7.07 17.12 8.30
CA PHE A 107 8.20 17.10 9.22
C PHE A 107 7.81 16.30 10.46
N SER A 108 8.79 15.75 11.18
CA SER A 108 8.59 15.07 12.47
C SER A 108 8.26 16.07 13.59
N VAL A 109 7.28 16.93 13.36
CA VAL A 109 6.71 17.89 14.30
C VAL A 109 5.21 17.78 14.19
N ASP A 110 4.54 17.45 15.29
CA ASP A 110 3.10 17.19 15.28
C ASP A 110 2.25 18.47 15.31
N GLU A 111 0.93 18.27 15.35
CA GLU A 111 -0.11 19.29 15.33
C GLU A 111 0.00 20.28 16.51
N ASP A 112 0.55 19.83 17.64
CA ASP A 112 0.75 20.61 18.86
C ASP A 112 2.12 21.34 18.87
N GLY A 113 2.94 21.10 17.85
CA GLY A 113 4.30 21.67 17.73
C GLY A 113 5.37 20.85 18.46
N THR A 114 5.06 19.63 18.91
CA THR A 114 6.03 18.76 19.59
C THR A 114 7.01 18.18 18.59
N GLN A 115 8.31 18.28 18.90
CA GLN A 115 9.38 17.70 18.09
C GLN A 115 9.49 16.18 18.34
N HIS A 116 9.43 15.40 17.26
CA HIS A 116 9.67 13.95 17.23
C HIS A 116 11.00 13.64 16.54
N PHE A 117 11.65 12.53 16.90
CA PHE A 117 12.96 12.17 16.36
C PHE A 117 12.83 11.16 15.20
N LEU A 118 13.09 11.61 13.97
CA LEU A 118 13.07 10.78 12.75
C LEU A 118 11.78 9.95 12.58
N ASP A 119 10.63 10.55 12.90
CA ASP A 119 9.33 9.90 12.81
C ASP A 119 8.68 10.19 11.45
N ALA A 120 8.68 9.16 10.58
CA ALA A 120 8.05 9.22 9.27
C ALA A 120 6.52 9.17 9.34
N THR A 121 5.93 8.57 10.38
CA THR A 121 4.47 8.49 10.57
C THR A 121 3.92 9.87 10.86
N VAL A 122 4.54 10.60 11.79
CA VAL A 122 4.19 12.00 12.10
C VAL A 122 4.39 12.87 10.86
N ALA A 123 5.52 12.73 10.18
CA ALA A 123 5.78 13.48 8.95
C ALA A 123 4.70 13.25 7.90
N TYR A 124 4.33 12.00 7.62
CA TYR A 124 3.32 11.67 6.61
C TYR A 124 1.90 12.14 7.01
N ARG A 125 1.52 12.01 8.29
CA ARG A 125 0.28 12.59 8.82
C ARG A 125 0.20 14.09 8.54
N GLN A 126 1.30 14.81 8.79
CA GLN A 126 1.39 16.25 8.57
C GLN A 126 1.30 16.62 7.07
N VAL A 127 1.86 15.81 6.16
CA VAL A 127 1.64 15.97 4.70
C VAL A 127 0.14 15.93 4.39
N CYS A 128 -0.55 14.89 4.86
CA CYS A 128 -1.96 14.67 4.59
C CYS A 128 -2.82 15.82 5.12
N LEU A 129 -2.57 16.28 6.34
CA LEU A 129 -3.30 17.42 6.94
C LEU A 129 -3.10 18.72 6.15
N ARG A 130 -1.90 18.96 5.61
CA ARG A 130 -1.62 20.13 4.75
C ARG A 130 -2.35 20.04 3.42
N ALA A 131 -2.36 18.86 2.78
CA ALA A 131 -3.11 18.61 1.56
C ALA A 131 -4.63 18.80 1.78
N ILE A 132 -5.19 18.25 2.86
CA ILE A 132 -6.60 18.44 3.26
C ILE A 132 -6.90 19.92 3.47
N LYS A 133 -6.05 20.65 4.20
CA LYS A 133 -6.22 22.09 4.42
C LYS A 133 -6.22 22.88 3.11
N TYR A 134 -5.39 22.50 2.14
CA TYR A 134 -5.38 23.11 0.82
C TYR A 134 -6.67 22.81 0.05
N LEU A 135 -7.11 21.56 -0.01
CA LEU A 135 -8.34 21.15 -0.69
C LEU A 135 -9.58 21.85 -0.10
N LYS A 136 -9.63 22.05 1.22
CA LYS A 136 -10.70 22.82 1.88
C LYS A 136 -10.80 24.26 1.36
N ARG A 137 -9.68 24.89 0.96
CA ARG A 137 -9.71 26.24 0.35
C ARG A 137 -10.33 26.24 -1.04
N LEU A 138 -10.37 25.10 -1.72
CA LEU A 138 -11.01 24.93 -3.02
C LEU A 138 -12.50 24.57 -2.92
N GLY A 139 -13.04 24.46 -1.70
CA GLY A 139 -14.46 24.20 -1.46
C GLY A 139 -14.82 22.77 -1.06
N TYR A 140 -13.85 21.86 -0.95
CA TYR A 140 -14.09 20.51 -0.43
C TYR A 140 -14.35 20.53 1.09
N SER A 141 -15.21 19.61 1.56
CA SER A 141 -15.30 19.31 2.99
C SER A 141 -14.03 18.61 3.49
N GLY A 142 -13.85 18.51 4.81
CA GLY A 142 -12.71 17.77 5.38
C GLY A 142 -12.78 16.29 5.04
N GLU A 143 -13.98 15.71 5.07
CA GLU A 143 -14.27 14.31 4.77
C GLU A 143 -14.05 14.00 3.30
N GLN A 144 -14.51 14.88 2.39
CA GLN A 144 -14.25 14.73 0.96
C GLN A 144 -12.76 14.78 0.64
N ALA A 145 -12.04 15.73 1.24
CA ALA A 145 -10.61 15.86 1.05
C ALA A 145 -9.85 14.64 1.62
N TYR A 146 -10.27 14.12 2.76
CA TYR A 146 -9.67 12.94 3.37
C TYR A 146 -9.91 11.66 2.57
N LEU A 147 -11.13 11.45 2.06
CA LEU A 147 -11.46 10.28 1.23
C LEU A 147 -10.85 10.32 -0.18
N LEU A 148 -10.41 11.50 -0.64
CA LEU A 148 -9.72 11.66 -1.91
C LEU A 148 -8.24 11.25 -1.84
N LEU A 149 -7.65 11.30 -0.63
CA LEU A 149 -6.26 10.91 -0.36
C LEU A 149 -6.19 9.41 -0.03
#